data_AF-A0A3D1LX57-F1
#
_entry.id   AF-A0A3D1LX57-F1
#
_cell.length_a   1.000
_cell.length_b   1.000
_cell.length_c   1.000
_cell.angle_alpha   90.00
_cell.angle_beta   90.00
_cell.angle_gamma   90.00
#
_symmetry.space_group_name_H-M   'P 1'
#
loop_
_entity.id
_entity.type
_entity.pdbx_description
1 polymer ?
#
loop_
_entity_poly.entity_id
_entity_poly.type
_entity_poly.pdbx_seq_one_letter_code
_entity_poly.pdbx_strand_id
1 'polypeptide(L)' 'MGLPDKNNEEQLMWDQVYLHFGHLISEDTFENIKESIEDIVSNAIEIRSAKLDHNFPPLNIYQPYRSEFDE' A
#
# COMPACT_ATOMS: atom_id res chain seq x y z
N MET A 1 1.46 -2.15 -19.86
CA MET A 1 0.85 -3.06 -18.86
C MET A 1 -0.45 -2.42 -18.42
N GLY A 2 -1.57 -3.14 -18.49
CA GLY A 2 -2.87 -2.61 -18.07
C GLY A 2 -2.92 -2.43 -16.55
N LEU A 3 -3.68 -1.44 -16.08
CA LEU A 3 -3.94 -1.27 -14.66
C LEU A 3 -4.65 -2.54 -14.14
N PRO A 4 -4.22 -3.09 -13.00
CA PRO A 4 -4.95 -4.17 -12.35
C PRO A 4 -6.37 -3.69 -12.03
N ASP A 5 -7.34 -4.58 -12.23
CA ASP A 5 -8.75 -4.29 -11.97
C ASP A 5 -8.94 -4.07 -10.47
N LYS A 6 -9.51 -2.92 -10.07
CA LYS A 6 -9.64 -2.50 -8.66
C LYS A 6 -10.31 -3.59 -7.82
N ASN A 7 -11.36 -4.19 -8.36
CA ASN A 7 -12.13 -5.26 -7.71
C ASN A 7 -11.31 -6.54 -7.48
N ASN A 8 -10.26 -6.77 -8.27
CA ASN A 8 -9.38 -7.93 -8.12
C ASN A 8 -8.35 -7.70 -6.98
N GLU A 9 -7.80 -6.49 -6.84
CA GLU A 9 -6.85 -6.18 -5.77
C GLU A 9 -7.49 -6.21 -4.38
N GLU A 10 -8.71 -5.67 -4.25
CA GLU A 10 -9.48 -5.70 -3.00
C GLU A 10 -9.77 -7.15 -2.57
N GLN A 11 -10.24 -7.98 -3.51
CA GLN A 11 -10.52 -9.39 -3.24
C GLN A 11 -9.26 -10.17 -2.85
N LEU A 12 -8.14 -9.94 -3.54
CA LEU A 12 -6.87 -10.60 -3.21
C LEU A 12 -6.37 -10.23 -1.82
N MET A 13 -6.47 -8.95 -1.44
CA MET A 13 -6.09 -8.49 -0.11
C MET A 13 -7.01 -9.07 0.97
N TRP A 14 -8.32 -9.11 0.70
CA TRP A 14 -9.28 -9.75 1.59
C TRP A 14 -9.00 -11.24 1.79
N ASP A 15 -8.74 -11.98 0.71
CA ASP A 15 -8.44 -13.40 0.75
C ASP A 15 -7.18 -13.68 1.60
N GLN A 16 -6.16 -12.83 1.52
CA GLN A 16 -4.97 -12.92 2.37
C GLN A 16 -5.29 -12.66 3.85
N VAL A 17 -6.04 -11.60 4.14
CA VAL A 17 -6.43 -11.27 5.52
C VAL A 17 -7.26 -12.41 6.12
N TYR A 18 -8.24 -12.91 5.38
CA TYR A 18 -9.09 -14.00 5.83
C TYR A 18 -8.30 -15.31 6.01
N LEU A 19 -7.38 -15.64 5.10
CA LEU A 19 -6.53 -16.84 5.20
C LEU A 19 -5.69 -16.83 6.48
N HIS A 20 -5.11 -15.68 6.84
CA HIS A 20 -4.20 -15.58 7.97
C HIS A 20 -4.90 -15.30 9.30
N PHE A 21 -5.99 -14.53 9.28
CA PHE A 21 -6.61 -13.98 10.47
C PHE A 21 -8.10 -14.29 10.60
N GLY A 22 -8.72 -14.98 9.65
CA GLY A 22 -10.18 -15.21 9.64
C GLY A 22 -10.73 -15.87 10.91
N HIS A 23 -9.94 -16.70 11.59
CA HIS A 23 -10.30 -17.32 12.86
C HIS A 23 -10.28 -16.36 14.07
N LEU A 24 -9.74 -15.14 13.91
CA LEU A 24 -9.64 -14.08 14.91
C LEU A 24 -10.59 -12.91 14.63
N ILE A 25 -11.19 -12.87 13.44
CA ILE A 25 -12.09 -11.79 13.04
C ILE A 25 -13.50 -12.15 13.47
N SER A 26 -14.12 -11.28 14.27
CA SER A 26 -15.53 -11.40 14.62
C SER A 26 -16.41 -10.84 13.50
N GLU A 27 -17.64 -11.36 13.32
CA GLU A 27 -18.55 -10.96 12.23
C GLU A 27 -18.77 -9.44 12.14
N ASP A 28 -18.86 -8.77 13.29
CA ASP A 28 -18.97 -7.33 13.45
C ASP A 28 -17.73 -6.55 12.97
N THR A 29 -16.58 -7.21 12.85
CA THR A 29 -15.32 -6.62 12.35
C THR A 29 -15.09 -6.90 10.86
N PHE A 30 -15.82 -7.83 10.24
CA PHE A 30 -15.64 -8.19 8.81
C PHE A 30 -15.83 -6.99 7.89
N GLU A 31 -16.93 -6.27 8.04
CA GLU A 31 -17.25 -5.15 7.14
C GLU A 31 -16.28 -3.98 7.32
N ASN A 32 -15.84 -3.70 8.55
CA ASN A 32 -14.83 -2.67 8.81
C ASN A 32 -13.48 -2.98 8.14
N ILE A 33 -13.09 -4.26 8.11
CA ILE A 33 -11.86 -4.70 7.44
C ILE A 33 -11.98 -4.58 5.92
N LYS A 34 -13.12 -4.95 5.34
CA LYS A 34 -13.36 -4.79 3.90
C LYS A 34 -13.32 -3.31 3.50
N GLU A 35 -14.00 -2.44 4.24
CA GLU A 35 -13.97 -0.98 4.02
C GLU A 35 -12.52 -0.45 4.10
N SER A 36 -11.75 -0.89 5.10
CA SER A 36 -10.34 -0.52 5.22
C SER A 36 -9.49 -0.98 4.02
N ILE A 37 -9.78 -2.16 3.46
CA ILE A 37 -9.08 -2.68 2.28
C ILE A 37 -9.43 -1.85 1.04
N GLU A 38 -10.69 -1.50 0.84
CA GLU A 38 -11.14 -0.63 -0.26
C GLU A 38 -10.42 0.73 -0.22
N ASP A 39 -10.31 1.34 0.96
CA ASP A 39 -9.59 2.59 1.16
C ASP A 39 -8.09 2.47 0.84
N ILE A 40 -7.44 1.38 1.30
CA ILE A 40 -6.03 1.11 1.00
C ILE A 40 -5.81 0.96 -0.51
N VAL A 41 -6.64 0.18 -1.19
CA VAL A 41 -6.52 -0.03 -2.63
C VAL A 41 -6.78 1.27 -3.39
N SER A 42 -7.78 2.05 -2.98
CA SER A 42 -8.06 3.36 -3.57
C SER A 42 -6.85 4.31 -3.46
N ASN A 43 -6.28 4.44 -2.27
CA ASN A 43 -5.09 5.26 -2.04
C ASN A 43 -3.89 4.77 -2.86
N ALA A 44 -3.68 3.46 -2.99
CA ALA A 44 -2.61 2.89 -3.80
C ALA A 44 -2.81 3.18 -5.30
N ILE A 45 -4.05 3.15 -5.81
CA ILE A 45 -4.37 3.56 -7.19
C ILE A 45 -4.02 5.03 -7.40
N GLU A 46 -4.42 5.91 -6.49
CA GLU A 46 -4.10 7.33 -6.57
C GLU A 46 -2.59 7.59 -6.59
N ILE A 47 -1.83 6.94 -5.71
CA ILE A 47 -0.36 7.04 -5.69
C ILE A 47 0.25 6.56 -7.01
N ARG A 48 -0.22 5.44 -7.57
CA ARG A 48 0.26 4.92 -8.87
C ARG A 48 -0.09 5.84 -10.04
N SER A 49 -1.17 6.60 -9.91
CA SER A 49 -1.58 7.59 -10.93
C SER A 49 -0.74 8.87 -10.89
N ALA A 50 -0.05 9.13 -9.77
CA ALA A 50 0.84 10.27 -9.64
C ALA A 50 2.02 10.13 -10.60
N LYS A 51 2.25 11.16 -11.43
CA LYS A 51 3.43 11.22 -12.28
C LYS A 51 4.66 11.50 -11.42
N LEU A 52 5.42 10.45 -11.13
CA LEU A 52 6.75 10.57 -10.54
C LEU A 52 7.74 10.94 -11.64
N ASP A 53 7.86 12.25 -11.93
CA ASP A 53 8.97 12.74 -12.72
C ASP A 53 10.28 12.40 -11.97
N HIS A 54 11.25 11.81 -12.66
CA HIS A 54 12.52 11.34 -12.08
C HIS A 54 13.38 12.49 -11.51
N ASN A 55 12.92 13.73 -11.69
CA ASN A 55 13.45 14.95 -11.09
C ASN A 55 13.15 15.08 -9.59
N PHE A 56 12.25 14.25 -9.02
CA PHE A 56 12.03 14.21 -7.58
C PHE A 56 12.93 13.16 -6.91
N PRO A 57 14.01 13.56 -6.22
CA PRO A 57 14.79 12.62 -5.44
C PRO A 57 13.90 12.02 -4.33
N PRO A 58 14.08 10.73 -3.98
CA PRO A 58 13.39 10.12 -2.85
C PRO A 58 13.58 10.97 -1.59
N LEU A 59 12.50 11.24 -0.85
CA LEU A 59 12.53 12.08 0.36
C LEU A 59 13.55 11.60 1.41
N ASN A 60 13.91 10.31 1.38
CA ASN A 60 14.98 9.73 2.17
C ASN A 60 15.86 8.84 1.28
N ILE A 61 16.88 9.43 0.66
CA ILE A 61 18.01 8.64 0.16
C ILE A 61 18.78 8.21 1.40
N TYR A 62 18.71 6.92 1.75
CA TYR A 62 19.58 6.35 2.77
C TYR A 62 21.03 6.63 2.39
N GLN A 63 21.68 7.53 3.13
CA GLN A 63 23.12 7.78 3.06
C GLN A 63 23.77 7.00 4.21
N PRO A 64 24.32 5.80 3.95
CA PRO A 64 24.96 4.99 5.00
C PRO A 64 26.17 5.67 5.64
N TYR A 65 26.75 6.67 4.98
CA TYR A 65 27.87 7.44 5.49
C TYR A 65 27.43 8.90 5.53
N ARG A 66 27.23 9.45 6.74
CA ARG A 66 27.39 10.90 6.93
C ARG A 66 28.82 11.19 6.51
N SER A 67 29.02 11.97 5.45
CA SER A 67 30.31 12.55 5.18
C SER A 67 30.62 13.53 6.30
N GLU A 68 31.23 13.05 7.38
CA GLU A 68 32.07 13.86 8.25
C GLU A 68 33.29 14.30 7.40
N PHE A 69 33.05 15.24 6.51
CA PHE A 69 34.09 16.02 5.86
C PHE A 69 33.64 17.48 5.94
N ASP A 70 33.66 17.99 7.17
CA ASP A 70 33.92 19.40 7.41
C ASP A 70 35.46 19.55 7.40
N GLU A 71 36.02 20.03 6.29
CA GLU A 71 37.27 20.80 6.27
C GLU A 71 37.01 22.17 5.65
#